data_AF-A0A2V7IBS9-F1
#
_entry.id   AF-A0A2V7IBS9-F1
#
_cell.length_a   1.000
_cell.length_b   1.000
_cell.length_c   1.000
_cell.angle_alpha   90.00
_cell.angle_beta   90.00
_cell.angle_gamma   90.00
#
_symmetry.space_group_name_H-M   'P 1'
#
loop_
_entity.id
_entity.type
_entity.pdbx_description
1 polymer ?
#
loop_
_entity_poly.entity_id
_entity_poly.type
_entity_poly.pdbx_seq_one_letter_code
_entity_poly.pdbx_strand_id
1 'polypeptide(L)' 'MEPVRDALSAALGDRYTIERVLGRGGMATVYVAEDLRHSRPVAIKVLRPDVAAAIGAERFLR' A
#
# COMPACT_ATOMS: atom_id res chain seq x y z
N MET A 1 -5.29 -5.22 15.32
CA MET A 1 -5.36 -5.34 13.85
C MET A 1 -5.14 -3.95 13.27
N GLU A 2 -4.34 -3.79 12.23
CA GLU A 2 -4.04 -2.47 11.63
C GLU A 2 -5.01 -2.28 10.46
N PRO A 3 -6.06 -1.43 10.58
CA PRO A 3 -7.18 -1.40 9.64
C PRO A 3 -6.77 -1.14 8.18
N VAL A 4 -5.70 -0.38 8.00
CA VAL A 4 -5.15 -0.07 6.68
C VAL A 4 -4.53 -1.30 6.02
N ARG A 5 -3.85 -2.16 6.78
CA ARG A 5 -3.30 -3.42 6.27
C ARG A 5 -4.41 -4.35 5.81
N ASP A 6 -5.47 -4.49 6.62
CA ASP A 6 -6.59 -5.37 6.30
C ASP A 6 -7.32 -4.90 5.04
N ALA A 7 -7.56 -3.59 4.91
CA ALA A 7 -8.10 -2.98 3.70
C ALA A 7 -7.18 -3.19 2.48
N LEU A 8 -5.86 -3.09 2.65
CA LEU A 8 -4.89 -3.31 1.59
C LEU A 8 -4.89 -4.77 1.13
N SER A 9 -4.91 -5.72 2.07
CA SER A 9 -5.03 -7.15 1.77
C SER A 9 -6.34 -7.48 1.05
N ALA A 10 -7.45 -6.85 1.44
CA ALA A 10 -8.72 -7.04 0.76
C ALA A 10 -8.73 -6.45 -0.67
N ALA A 11 -8.11 -5.29 -0.87
CA ALA A 11 -8.09 -4.57 -2.15
C ALA A 11 -7.08 -5.12 -3.16
N LEU A 12 -6.00 -5.75 -2.69
CA LEU A 12 -4.86 -6.17 -3.52
C LEU A 12 -4.55 -7.68 -3.43
N GLY A 13 -5.29 -8.44 -2.60
CA GLY A 13 -4.96 -9.83 -2.23
C GLY A 13 -5.04 -10.83 -3.38
N ASP A 14 -5.67 -10.47 -4.49
CA ASP A 14 -5.69 -11.20 -5.75
C ASP A 14 -4.34 -11.19 -6.48
N ARG A 15 -3.48 -10.21 -6.21
CA ARG A 15 -2.15 -10.10 -6.84
C ARG A 15 -0.99 -9.98 -5.84
N TYR A 16 -1.23 -9.46 -4.65
CA TYR A 16 -0.20 -9.12 -3.69
C TYR A 16 -0.49 -9.68 -2.30
N THR A 17 0.51 -10.34 -1.70
CA THR A 17 0.43 -10.75 -0.29
C THR A 17 1.10 -9.70 0.59
N ILE A 18 0.32 -9.02 1.45
CA ILE A 18 0.84 -7.97 2.33
C ILE A 18 1.52 -8.56 3.58
N GLU A 19 2.84 -8.38 3.68
CA GLU A 19 3.63 -8.97 4.77
C GLU A 19 3.70 -8.04 6.00
N ARG A 20 4.49 -6.97 5.90
CA ARG A 20 4.80 -6.07 7.02
C ARG A 20 5.11 -4.66 6.56
N VAL A 21 5.12 -3.74 7.51
CA VAL A 21 5.61 -2.38 7.28
C VAL A 21 7.13 -2.42 7.07
N LEU A 22 7.57 -1.79 5.98
CA LEU A 22 8.98 -1.52 5.68
C LEU A 22 9.42 -0.18 6.28
N GLY A 23 8.54 0.82 6.33
CA GLY A 23 8.83 2.10 6.96
C GLY A 23 7.60 3.02 7.07
N ARG A 24 7.65 3.95 8.03
CA ARG A 24 6.65 5.02 8.21
C ARG A 24 7.34 6.36 8.05
N GLY A 25 6.74 7.25 7.26
CA GLY A 25 7.21 8.63 7.08
C GLY A 25 6.05 9.61 7.12
N GLY A 26 6.38 10.91 7.09
CA GLY A 26 5.37 11.98 7.23
C GLY A 26 4.24 11.92 6.20
N MET A 27 4.52 11.38 4.99
CA MET A 27 3.55 11.31 3.90
C MET A 27 2.83 9.97 3.75
N ALA A 28 3.47 8.86 4.15
CA ALA A 28 3.04 7.53 3.75
C ALA A 28 3.58 6.44 4.69
N THR A 29 2.89 5.31 4.69
CA THR A 29 3.41 4.03 5.19
C THR A 29 3.79 3.17 4.00
N VAL A 30 4.99 2.57 4.04
CA VAL A 30 5.47 1.64 3.02
C VAL A 30 5.38 0.22 3.56
N TYR A 31 4.74 -0.66 2.82
CA TYR A 31 4.66 -2.10 3.10
C TYR A 31 5.55 -2.85 2.12
N VAL A 32 6.13 -3.95 2.59
CA VAL A 32 6.64 -4.99 1.69
C VAL A 32 5.53 -6.01 1.44
N ALA A 33 5.43 -6.43 0.19
CA ALA A 33 4.48 -7.44 -0.26
C ALA A 33 5.12 -8.34 -1.31
N GLU A 34 4.60 -9.55 -1.47
CA GLU A 34 4.96 -10.45 -2.56
C GLU A 34 4.05 -10.22 -3.77
N ASP A 35 4.61 -9.94 -4.97
CA ASP A 35 3.85 -9.95 -6.23
C ASP A 35 3.69 -11.40 -6.71
N LEU A 36 2.50 -11.96 -6.52
CA LEU A 36 2.19 -13.36 -6.80
C LEU A 36 2.34 -13.72 -8.30
N ARG A 37 2.24 -12.73 -9.19
CA ARG A 37 2.41 -12.95 -10.63
C ARG A 37 3.87 -13.11 -11.03
N HIS A 38 4.78 -12.42 -10.34
CA HIS A 38 6.20 -12.37 -10.69
C HIS A 38 7.12 -12.99 -9.64
N SER A 39 6.55 -13.55 -8.56
CA SER A 39 7.24 -14.20 -7.44
C SER A 39 8.41 -13.38 -6.89
N ARG A 40 8.18 -12.08 -6.67
CA ARG A 40 9.22 -11.16 -6.18
C ARG A 40 8.68 -10.17 -5.15
N PRO A 41 9.52 -9.71 -4.21
CA PRO A 41 9.14 -8.67 -3.27
C PRO A 41 8.96 -7.33 -3.98
N VAL A 42 7.93 -6.59 -3.58
CA VAL A 42 7.61 -5.24 -4.05
C VAL A 42 7.30 -4.33 -2.86
N ALA A 43 7.50 -3.02 -3.05
CA ALA A 43 7.11 -2.01 -2.08
C ALA A 43 5.77 -1.39 -2.46
N ILE A 44 4.83 -1.36 -1.53
CA ILE A 44 3.52 -0.69 -1.68
C ILE A 44 3.50 0.54 -0.78
N LYS A 45 3.41 1.73 -1.38
CA LYS A 45 3.39 3.01 -0.68
C LYS A 45 1.95 3.48 -0.50
N VAL A 46 1.47 3.46 0.73
CA VAL A 46 0.12 3.90 1.09
C VAL A 46 0.19 5.31 1.67
N LEU A 47 -0.36 6.28 0.95
CA LEU A 47 -0.43 7.67 1.41
C LEU A 47 -1.32 7.78 2.66
N ARG A 48 -0.95 8.67 3.59
CA ARG A 48 -1.84 9.00 4.71
C ARG A 48 -3.09 9.75 4.18
N PRO A 49 -4.27 9.59 4.81
CA PRO A 49 -5.51 10.18 4.31
C PRO A 49 -5.45 11.70 4.12
N ASP A 50 -4.79 12.41 5.03
CA ASP A 50 -4.54 13.86 4.98
C ASP A 50 -3.74 14.26 3.74
N VAL A 51 -2.73 13.47 3.38
CA VAL A 51 -1.89 13.71 2.20
C VAL A 51 -2.60 13.32 0.90
N ALA A 52 -3.33 12.20 0.90
CA ALA A 52 -4.10 11.76 -0.27
C ALA A 52 -5.18 12.81 -0.64
N ALA A 53 -5.87 13.37 0.36
CA ALA A 53 -6.86 14.42 0.16
C ALA A 53 -6.25 15.71 -0.43
N ALA A 54 -5.05 16.09 0.01
CA ALA A 54 -4.36 17.28 -0.48
C ALA A 54 -3.82 17.14 -1.92
N ILE A 55 -3.34 15.94 -2.29
CA ILE A 55 -2.74 15.70 -3.62
C ILE A 55 -3.81 15.36 -4.68
N GLY A 56 -4.96 14.84 -4.26
CA GLY A 56 -6.02 14.36 -5.14
C GLY A 56 -5.70 12.96 -5.70
N ALA A 57 -6.62 12.02 -5.51
CA ALA A 57 -6.46 10.62 -5.94
C ALA A 57 -6.33 10.48 -7.47
N GLU A 58 -6.88 11.43 -8.23
CA GLU A 58 -6.88 11.47 -9.70
C GLU A 58 -5.47 11.41 -10.31
N ARG A 59 -4.46 11.92 -9.58
CA ARG A 59 -3.05 11.86 -10.04
C ARG A 59 -2.49 10.44 -10.14
N PHE A 60 -3.14 9.47 -9.50
CA PHE A 60 -2.70 8.08 -9.43
C PHE A 60 -3.56 7.10 -10.24
N LEU A 61 -4.62 7.57 -10.91
CA LEU A 61 -5.53 6.75 -11.73
C LEU A 61 -5.12 6.65 -13.21
N ARG A 62 -3.83 6.91 -13.53
CA ARG A 62 -3.32 6.89 -14.91
C ARG A 62 -2.67 5.56 -15.26
#